data_AF-A0A838QWI7-F1
#
_entry.id   AF-A0A838QWI7-F1
#
_cell.length_a   1.000
_cell.length_b   1.000
_cell.length_c   1.000
_cell.angle_alpha   90.00
_cell.angle_beta   90.00
_cell.angle_gamma   90.00
#
_symmetry.space_group_name_H-M   'P 1'
#
loop_
_entity.id
_entity.type
_entity.pdbx_description
1 polymer ?
#
loop_
_entity_poly.entity_id
_entity_poly.type
_entity_poly.pdbx_seq_one_letter_code
_entity_poly.pdbx_strand_id
1 'polypeptide(L)'
;CGVPAHLIDGPENINREWFAGVDTVLVTAGASAPEVVVENVLDYLREHFDATVEVRSLREENVSFPLPRELRVAATGREASSAL
;
A
#
# COMPACT_ATOMS: atom_id res chain seq x y z
N CYS A 1 24.42 -3.74 -1.66
CA CYS A 1 23.40 -4.08 -2.69
C CYS A 1 23.32 -2.89 -3.64
N GLY A 2 23.34 -3.12 -4.96
CA GLY A 2 23.52 -2.05 -5.97
C GLY A 2 22.27 -1.70 -6.78
N VAL A 3 21.10 -2.17 -6.38
CA VAL A 3 19.83 -1.81 -7.04
C VAL A 3 19.31 -0.51 -6.39
N PRO A 4 19.00 0.54 -7.17
CA PRO A 4 18.37 1.75 -6.65
C PRO A 4 17.03 1.44 -5.97
N ALA A 5 16.76 2.08 -4.84
CA ALA A 5 15.50 1.95 -4.11
C ALA A 5 15.06 3.32 -3.59
N HIS A 6 13.75 3.56 -3.66
CA HIS A 6 13.15 4.84 -3.29
C HIS A 6 11.95 4.58 -2.36
N LEU A 7 11.90 5.31 -1.25
CA LEU A 7 10.73 5.37 -0.39
C LEU A 7 9.85 6.54 -0.84
N ILE A 8 8.58 6.28 -1.05
CA ILE A 8 7.59 7.25 -1.53
C ILE A 8 6.33 7.15 -0.69
N ASP A 9 5.63 8.28 -0.50
CA ASP A 9 4.34 8.30 0.21
C ASP A 9 3.16 8.05 -0.74
N GLY A 10 3.36 8.25 -2.05
CA GLY A 10 2.34 8.09 -3.07
C GLY A 10 2.90 8.29 -4.49
N PRO A 11 2.05 8.11 -5.53
CA PRO A 11 2.45 8.22 -6.93
C PRO A 11 3.00 9.61 -7.30
N GLU A 12 2.61 10.66 -6.58
CA GLU A 12 3.10 12.03 -6.78
C GLU A 12 4.58 12.22 -6.46
N ASN A 13 5.20 11.32 -5.71
CA ASN A 13 6.64 11.36 -5.42
C ASN A 13 7.47 10.56 -6.44
N ILE A 14 6.84 9.93 -7.43
CA ILE A 14 7.54 9.14 -8.43
C ILE A 14 8.24 10.06 -9.43
N ASN A 15 9.57 9.95 -9.52
CA ASN A 15 10.33 10.60 -10.58
C ASN A 15 10.46 9.66 -11.79
N ARG A 16 10.02 10.13 -12.96
CA ARG A 16 10.07 9.37 -14.22
C ARG A 16 11.48 8.98 -14.64
N GLU A 17 12.49 9.76 -14.25
CA GLU A 17 13.90 9.47 -14.57
C GLU A 17 14.39 8.16 -13.94
N TRP A 18 13.75 7.70 -12.86
CA TRP A 18 14.09 6.42 -12.22
C TRP A 18 13.88 5.21 -13.13
N PHE A 19 13.02 5.34 -14.15
CA PHE A 19 12.68 4.26 -15.07
C PHE A 19 13.48 4.29 -16.37
N ALA A 20 14.42 5.23 -16.53
CA ALA A 20 15.22 5.34 -17.74
C ALA A 20 16.10 4.08 -17.92
N GLY A 21 15.79 3.27 -18.94
CA GLY A 21 16.48 2.00 -19.21
C GLY A 21 16.13 0.88 -18.23
N VAL A 22 15.00 0.99 -17.52
CA VAL A 22 14.51 -0.02 -16.57
C VAL A 22 13.25 -0.67 -17.11
N ASP A 23 13.29 -1.98 -17.33
CA ASP A 23 12.15 -2.75 -17.83
C ASP A 23 11.31 -3.39 -16.71
N THR A 24 11.85 -3.48 -15.49
CA THR A 24 11.21 -4.18 -14.37
C THR A 24 11.50 -3.49 -13.05
N VAL A 25 10.45 -3.24 -12.28
CA VAL A 25 10.54 -2.66 -10.94
C VAL A 25 9.83 -3.55 -9.94
N LEU A 26 10.29 -3.51 -8.70
CA LEU A 26 9.62 -4.16 -7.58
C LEU A 26 8.96 -3.10 -6.72
N VAL A 27 7.64 -3.25 -6.54
CA VAL A 27 6.86 -2.42 -5.61
C VAL A 27 6.61 -3.23 -4.35
N THR A 28 6.88 -2.63 -3.20
CA THR A 28 6.58 -3.21 -1.89
C THR A 28 6.17 -2.09 -0.95
N ALA A 29 5.57 -2.47 0.18
CA ALA A 29 5.02 -1.54 1.13
C ALA A 29 5.45 -1.91 2.55
N GLY A 30 5.69 -0.89 3.37
CA GLY A 30 5.88 -1.10 4.80
C GLY A 30 4.60 -1.60 5.47
N ALA A 31 4.72 -2.25 6.63
CA ALA A 31 3.58 -2.83 7.35
C ALA A 31 2.48 -1.81 7.74
N SER A 32 2.80 -0.52 7.76
CA SER A 32 1.87 0.57 8.10
C SER A 32 1.25 1.26 6.88
N ALA A 33 1.65 0.90 5.67
CA ALA A 33 1.16 1.54 4.46
C ALA A 33 -0.23 1.00 4.11
N PRO A 34 -1.24 1.87 3.89
CA PRO A 34 -2.55 1.43 3.43
C PRO A 34 -2.48 0.80 2.04
N GLU A 35 -3.26 -0.25 1.81
CA GLU A 35 -3.27 -0.97 0.52
C GLU A 35 -3.66 -0.08 -0.66
N VAL A 36 -4.56 0.89 -0.45
CA VAL A 36 -4.95 1.88 -1.47
C VAL A 36 -3.76 2.69 -1.99
N VAL A 37 -2.73 2.94 -1.17
CA VAL A 37 -1.54 3.67 -1.61
C VAL A 37 -0.74 2.82 -2.60
N VAL A 38 -0.63 1.51 -2.34
CA VAL A 38 0.05 0.58 -3.23
C VAL A 38 -0.68 0.46 -4.55
N GLU A 39 -2.01 0.31 -4.52
CA GLU A 39 -2.84 0.26 -5.73
C GLU A 39 -2.70 1.54 -6.56
N ASN A 40 -2.73 2.72 -5.94
CA ASN A 40 -2.52 3.98 -6.66
C ASN A 40 -1.15 4.07 -7.36
N VAL A 41 -0.10 3.49 -6.75
CA VAL A 41 1.23 3.41 -7.37
C VAL A 41 1.22 2.44 -8.55
N LEU A 42 0.55 1.30 -8.43
CA LEU A 42 0.42 0.33 -9.52
C LEU A 42 -0.37 0.91 -10.69
N ASP A 43 -1.45 1.64 -10.42
CA ASP A 43 -2.26 2.32 -11.43
C ASP A 43 -1.46 3.40 -12.15
N TYR A 44 -0.69 4.20 -11.41
CA TYR A 44 0.23 5.16 -12.02
C TYR A 44 1.20 4.47 -13.00
N LEU A 45 1.77 3.32 -12.64
CA LEU A 45 2.69 2.58 -13.51
C LEU A 45 1.99 2.00 -14.74
N ARG A 46 0.77 1.49 -14.60
CA ARG A 46 -0.06 1.03 -15.72
C ARG A 46 -0.35 2.17 -16.69
N GLU A 47 -0.81 3.32 -16.19
CA GLU A 47 -1.22 4.46 -17.01
C GLU A 47 -0.06 5.13 -17.75
N HIS A 48 1.11 5.22 -17.11
CA HIS A 48 2.23 6.01 -17.64
C HIS A 48 3.27 5.19 -18.40
N PHE A 49 3.34 3.89 -18.14
CA PHE A 49 4.36 3.00 -18.70
C PHE A 49 3.80 1.72 -19.33
N ASP A 50 2.46 1.58 -19.41
CA ASP A 50 1.78 0.37 -19.92
C ASP A 50 2.24 -0.91 -19.19
N ALA A 51 2.49 -0.78 -17.89
CA ALA A 51 3.09 -1.84 -17.09
C ALA A 51 2.10 -2.99 -16.86
N THR A 52 2.60 -4.22 -16.97
CA THR A 52 1.89 -5.41 -16.49
C THR A 52 2.23 -5.68 -15.03
N VAL A 53 1.23 -5.99 -14.21
CA VAL A 53 1.43 -6.26 -12.78
C VAL A 53 1.36 -7.76 -12.49
N GLU A 54 2.39 -8.26 -11.83
CA GLU A 54 2.48 -9.64 -11.37
C GLU A 54 2.63 -9.68 -9.85
N VAL A 55 1.66 -10.29 -9.17
CA VAL A 55 1.71 -10.43 -7.70
C VAL A 55 2.55 -11.66 -7.33
N ARG A 56 3.50 -11.46 -6.42
CA ARG A 56 4.36 -12.52 -5.87
C ARG A 56 4.31 -12.49 -4.35
N SER A 57 3.73 -13.54 -3.78
CA SER A 57 3.67 -13.75 -2.32
C SER A 57 4.67 -14.82 -1.94
N LEU A 58 5.62 -14.49 -1.06
CA LEU A 58 6.62 -15.45 -0.58
C LEU A 58 6.08 -16.33 0.55
N ARG A 59 5.18 -15.78 1.36
CA ARG A 59 4.61 -16.43 2.54
C ARG A 59 3.22 -15.87 2.81
N GLU A 60 2.30 -16.75 3.20
CA GLU A 60 1.00 -16.35 3.72
C GLU A 60 1.11 -16.05 5.22
N GLU A 61 0.58 -14.90 5.63
CA GLU A 61 0.55 -14.46 7.03
C GLU A 61 -0.89 -14.30 7.49
N ASN A 62 -1.32 -15.14 8.42
CA ASN A 62 -2.69 -15.15 8.96
C ASN A 62 -2.65 -14.75 10.45
N VAL A 63 -2.19 -13.54 10.73
CA VAL A 63 -2.09 -13.01 12.10
C VAL A 63 -3.16 -11.94 12.29
N SER A 64 -3.92 -12.05 13.38
CA SER A 64 -4.94 -11.07 13.76
C SER A 64 -4.83 -10.77 15.24
N PHE A 65 -4.90 -9.48 15.58
CA PHE A 65 -4.89 -8.99 16.95
C PHE A 65 -6.26 -8.40 17.26
N PRO A 66 -7.19 -9.20 17.84
CA PRO A 66 -8.51 -8.70 18.15
C PRO A 66 -8.44 -7.61 19.21
N LEU A 67 -9.32 -6.61 19.08
CA LEU A 67 -9.42 -5.56 20.08
C LEU A 67 -9.85 -6.15 21.46
N PRO A 68 -9.25 -5.69 22.57
CA PRO A 68 -9.71 -5.98 23.92
C PRO A 68 -11.22 -5.76 24.07
N ARG A 69 -11.87 -6.55 24.93
CA ARG A 69 -13.34 -6.55 25.09
C ARG A 69 -13.88 -5.17 25.43
N GLU A 70 -13.13 -4.41 26.20
CA GLU A 70 -13.45 -3.08 26.71
C GLU A 70 -13.52 -2.05 25.57
N LEU A 71 -12.59 -2.15 24.60
CA LEU A 71 -12.54 -1.26 23.43
C LEU A 71 -13.59 -1.61 22.36
N ARG A 72 -14.02 -2.87 22.30
CA ARG A 72 -15.10 -3.30 21.39
C ARG A 72 -16.42 -2.63 21.73
N VAL A 73 -16.73 -2.43 23.01
CA VAL A 73 -17.97 -1.76 23.46
C VAL A 73 -17.93 -0.26 23.15
N ALA A 74 -16.77 0.38 23.31
CA ALA A 74 -16.60 1.81 23.03
C ALA A 74 -16.71 2.14 21.52
N ALA A 75 -16.25 1.25 20.64
CA ALA A 75 -16.38 1.41 19.19
C ALA A 75 -17.84 1.35 18.73
N THR A 76 -18.64 0.43 19.29
CA THR A 76 -20.08 0.32 18.98
C THR A 76 -20.92 1.45 19.60
N GLY A 77 -20.47 2.04 20.72
CA GLY A 77 -21.20 3.11 21.42
C GLY A 77 -21.10 4.50 20.78
N ARG A 78 -20.22 4.71 19.80
CA ARG A 78 -19.98 6.04 19.18
C ARG A 78 -20.83 6.33 17.94
N GLU A 79 -21.42 5.31 17.33
CA GLU A 79 -22.26 5.43 16.12
C GLU A 79 -23.66 6.02 16.42
N ALA A 80 -24.13 6.00 17.67
CA ALA A 80 -25.48 6.42 18.05
C ALA A 80 -25.65 7.93 18.32
N SER A 81 -24.60 8.75 18.21
CA SER A 81 -24.65 10.17 18.59
C SER A 81 -24.51 11.18 17.43
N SER A 82 -24.46 10.71 16.17
CA SER A 82 -24.40 11.58 14.98
C SER A 82 -25.64 11.44 14.10
N ALA A 83 -26.81 11.33 14.73
CA ALA A 83 -28.11 11.46 14.07
C ALA A 83 -29.05 12.28 14.97
N LEU A 84 -28.74 13.57 15.13
CA LEU A 84 -29.67 14.63 15.53
C LEU A 84 -29.35 15.87 14.70
#